data_AF-X1NS09-F1
#
_entry.id   AF-X1NS09-F1
#
_cell.length_a   1.000
_cell.length_b   1.000
_cell.length_c   1.000
_cell.angle_alpha   90.00
_cell.angle_beta   90.00
_cell.angle_gamma   90.00
#
_symmetry.space_group_name_H-M   'P 1'
#
loop_
_entity.id
_entity.type
_entity.pdbx_description
1 polymer ?
#
loop_
_entity_poly.entity_id
_entity_poly.type
_entity_poly.pdbx_seq_one_letter_code
_entity_poly.pdbx_strand_id
1 'polypeptide(L)'
;MEVALLKQSHEDKFLEAGYYLGLQFKTGWVVSRILGREWANLRPFSVGIVNAGLSSAWNEIQDATGKHYLEPSNRDFWYHTFWGLNTPNARVYVKYPTKDAIGSLTTTERVVAGDVGYIPGEDSPYEGPFSVKTELFTAFERYPAYLVSNVTGDNFANVMFHFDTAKYSYRLIKDKKLIEELLL
;
A
#
# COMPACT_ATOMS: atom_id res chain seq x y z
N MET A 1 26.04 -5.06 -27.49
CA MET A 1 25.00 -4.05 -27.21
C MET A 1 24.17 -4.61 -26.08
N GLU A 2 24.55 -4.30 -24.84
CA GLU A 2 23.76 -4.69 -23.66
C GLU A 2 22.45 -3.89 -23.68
N VAL A 3 21.33 -4.60 -23.85
CA VAL A 3 20.02 -4.05 -23.58
C VAL A 3 19.92 -3.98 -22.07
N ALA A 4 20.28 -2.82 -21.50
CA ALA A 4 19.88 -2.49 -20.14
C ALA A 4 18.35 -2.48 -20.13
N LEU A 5 17.74 -3.58 -19.67
CA LEU A 5 16.37 -3.55 -19.19
C LEU A 5 16.37 -2.51 -18.07
N LEU A 6 15.97 -1.27 -18.39
CA LEU A 6 15.59 -0.26 -17.42
C LEU A 6 14.44 -0.89 -16.62
N LYS A 7 14.80 -1.57 -15.53
CA LYS A 7 13.87 -2.14 -14.57
C LYS A 7 13.18 -0.91 -13.99
N GLN A 8 11.93 -0.63 -14.42
CA GLN A 8 11.15 0.49 -13.88
C GLN A 8 11.23 0.41 -12.35
N SER A 9 11.80 1.45 -11.75
CA SER A 9 11.86 1.58 -10.30
C SER A 9 10.46 1.88 -9.79
N HIS A 10 10.15 1.51 -8.54
CA HIS A 10 8.88 1.96 -7.93
C HIS A 10 8.82 3.50 -7.88
N GLU A 11 9.98 4.16 -7.83
CA GLU A 11 10.13 5.61 -7.86
C GLU A 11 9.52 6.25 -9.12
N ASP A 12 9.63 5.58 -10.27
CA ASP A 12 9.12 6.05 -11.56
C ASP A 12 7.58 6.07 -11.60
N LYS A 13 6.92 5.37 -10.67
CA LYS A 13 5.47 5.29 -10.58
C LYS A 13 4.85 6.44 -9.78
N PHE A 14 5.65 7.18 -9.02
CA PHE A 14 5.11 8.32 -8.29
C PHE A 14 4.67 9.41 -9.27
N LEU A 15 3.44 9.87 -9.08
CA LEU A 15 2.81 10.89 -9.90
C LEU A 15 3.41 12.26 -9.64
N GLU A 16 3.52 13.07 -10.70
CA GLU A 16 3.95 14.46 -10.63
C GLU A 16 2.76 15.42 -10.60
N ALA A 17 3.00 16.65 -10.12
CA ALA A 17 2.00 17.70 -10.21
C ALA A 17 1.60 17.96 -11.67
N GLY A 18 0.30 18.05 -11.91
CA GLY A 18 -0.29 18.20 -13.23
C GLY A 18 -0.69 16.90 -13.91
N TYR A 19 -0.24 15.73 -13.44
CA TYR A 19 -0.62 14.44 -13.99
C TYR A 19 -2.11 14.14 -13.71
N TYR A 20 -2.70 13.32 -14.58
CA TYR A 20 -4.03 12.76 -14.36
C TYR A 20 -3.91 11.33 -13.82
N LEU A 21 -4.65 11.04 -12.76
CA LEU A 21 -4.81 9.70 -12.20
C LEU A 21 -6.22 9.21 -12.51
N GLY A 22 -6.31 8.13 -13.29
CA GLY A 22 -7.53 7.39 -13.56
C GLY A 22 -7.57 6.09 -12.75
N LEU A 23 -8.58 5.94 -11.90
CA LEU A 23 -8.84 4.71 -11.15
C LEU A 23 -10.06 4.00 -11.74
N GLN A 24 -9.87 2.78 -12.24
CA GLN A 24 -10.93 1.95 -12.78
C GLN A 24 -11.58 1.10 -11.69
N PHE A 25 -12.89 1.21 -11.57
CA PHE A 25 -13.74 0.35 -10.75
C PHE A 25 -14.68 -0.45 -11.65
N LYS A 26 -15.28 -1.53 -11.10
CA LYS A 26 -16.31 -2.31 -11.81
C LYS A 26 -17.48 -1.45 -12.32
N THR A 27 -17.77 -0.36 -11.61
CA THR A 27 -18.90 0.55 -11.90
C THR A 27 -18.53 1.75 -12.77
N GLY A 28 -17.26 1.94 -13.12
CA GLY A 28 -16.80 3.08 -13.91
C GLY A 28 -15.44 3.62 -13.46
N TRP A 29 -15.10 4.82 -13.90
CA TRP A 29 -13.81 5.45 -13.64
C TRP A 29 -13.95 6.65 -12.71
N VAL A 30 -12.94 6.85 -11.86
CA VAL A 30 -12.71 8.10 -11.15
C VAL A 30 -11.44 8.72 -11.71
N VAL A 31 -11.54 9.95 -12.20
CA VAL A 31 -10.40 10.69 -12.74
C VAL A 31 -10.12 11.88 -11.84
N SER A 32 -8.84 12.10 -11.55
CA SER A 32 -8.37 13.22 -10.75
C SER A 32 -7.14 13.86 -11.40
N ARG A 33 -6.93 15.15 -11.13
CA ARG A 33 -5.68 15.84 -11.44
C ARG A 33 -4.87 16.03 -10.17
N ILE A 34 -3.60 15.65 -10.21
CA ILE A 34 -2.66 15.88 -9.12
C ILE A 34 -2.30 17.37 -9.11
N LEU A 35 -2.47 18.03 -7.97
CA LEU A 35 -2.19 19.46 -7.80
C LEU A 35 -0.79 19.69 -7.22
N GLY A 36 -0.34 18.79 -6.33
CA GLY A 36 0.97 18.86 -5.70
C GLY A 36 1.38 17.50 -5.15
N ARG A 37 2.71 17.32 -5.02
CA ARG A 37 3.35 16.15 -4.42
C ARG A 37 4.23 16.59 -3.25
N GLU A 38 4.14 15.88 -2.15
CA GLU A 38 5.04 15.98 -1.01
C GLU A 38 5.53 14.59 -0.63
N TRP A 39 6.83 14.43 -0.39
CA TRP A 39 7.36 13.18 0.17
C TRP A 39 6.95 13.05 1.63
N ALA A 40 6.45 11.88 2.02
CA ALA A 40 6.08 11.56 3.39
C ALA A 40 7.06 10.52 3.95
N ASN A 41 7.98 11.00 4.79
CA ASN A 41 8.91 10.10 5.49
C ASN A 41 8.15 9.38 6.62
N LEU A 42 7.93 8.08 6.45
CA LEU A 42 7.37 7.23 7.49
C LEU A 42 8.51 6.57 8.27
N ARG A 43 8.39 6.58 9.60
CA ARG A 43 9.33 5.81 10.42
C ARG A 43 9.09 4.32 10.16
N PRO A 44 10.16 3.50 10.15
CA PRO A 44 10.01 2.06 10.10
C PRO A 44 9.05 1.55 11.17
N PHE A 45 8.18 0.64 10.79
CA PHE A 45 7.18 0.07 11.68
C PHE A 45 7.58 -1.34 12.10
N SER A 46 7.62 -1.59 13.40
CA SER A 46 7.89 -2.91 13.96
C SER A 46 6.58 -3.66 14.20
N VAL A 47 6.45 -4.84 13.59
CA VAL A 47 5.44 -5.83 13.99
C VAL A 47 5.89 -6.60 15.24
N GLY A 48 7.19 -6.55 15.56
CA GLY A 48 7.80 -7.29 16.67
C GLY A 48 8.15 -8.73 16.29
N ILE A 49 8.15 -9.59 17.31
CA ILE A 49 8.47 -11.02 17.15
C ILE A 49 7.30 -11.75 16.50
N VAL A 50 7.58 -12.59 15.51
CA VAL A 50 6.61 -13.55 14.95
C VAL A 50 7.17 -14.95 15.11
N ASN A 51 6.58 -15.71 16.04
CA ASN A 51 7.04 -17.06 16.37
C ASN A 51 6.90 -18.02 15.19
N ALA A 52 7.73 -19.05 15.17
CA ALA A 52 7.69 -20.13 14.19
C ALA A 52 6.29 -20.74 14.08
N GLY A 53 5.81 -20.92 12.84
CA GLY A 53 4.48 -21.48 12.54
C GLY A 53 3.29 -20.59 12.91
N LEU A 54 3.51 -19.35 13.38
CA LEU A 54 2.44 -18.45 13.81
C LEU A 54 2.31 -17.21 12.91
N SER A 55 1.19 -16.50 13.08
CA SER A 55 0.94 -15.21 12.45
C SER A 55 0.82 -14.12 13.51
N SER A 56 1.23 -12.90 13.16
CA SER A 56 0.91 -11.72 13.95
C SER A 56 -0.59 -11.39 13.90
N ALA A 57 -1.04 -10.52 14.79
CA ALA A 57 -2.36 -9.91 14.64
C ALA A 57 -2.41 -9.01 13.38
N TRP A 58 -3.62 -8.62 12.97
CA TRP A 58 -3.76 -7.54 11.99
C TRP A 58 -3.28 -6.22 12.60
N ASN A 59 -2.22 -5.66 12.02
CA ASN A 59 -1.59 -4.42 12.47
C ASN A 59 -2.02 -3.26 11.56
N GLU A 60 -2.63 -2.26 12.17
CA GLU A 60 -2.76 -0.93 11.57
C GLU A 60 -1.43 -0.21 11.80
N ILE A 61 -0.78 0.25 10.73
CA ILE A 61 0.54 0.89 10.81
C ILE A 61 0.36 2.26 11.48
N GLN A 62 0.64 2.31 12.78
CA GLN A 62 0.38 3.46 13.63
C GLN A 62 1.56 3.78 14.56
N ASP A 63 1.62 5.01 15.04
CA ASP A 63 2.59 5.42 16.05
C ASP A 63 2.15 5.08 17.48
N ALA A 64 3.02 5.37 18.45
CA ALA A 64 2.74 5.18 19.88
C ALA A 64 1.58 6.03 20.42
N THR A 65 1.12 7.03 19.66
CA THR A 65 -0.03 7.88 20.01
C THR A 65 -1.32 7.44 19.32
N GLY A 66 -1.28 6.37 18.52
CA GLY A 66 -2.42 5.84 17.77
C GLY A 66 -2.68 6.58 16.44
N LYS A 67 -1.74 7.38 15.94
CA LYS A 67 -1.87 8.02 14.64
C LYS A 67 -1.50 7.02 13.54
N HIS A 68 -2.42 6.78 12.62
CA HIS A 68 -2.20 5.90 11.47
C HIS A 68 -1.30 6.59 10.43
N TYR A 69 -0.15 5.98 10.13
CA TYR A 69 0.84 6.52 9.19
C TYR A 69 0.36 6.47 7.73
N LEU A 70 -0.46 5.48 7.40
CA LEU A 70 -0.99 5.28 6.07
C LEU A 70 -2.36 5.94 5.85
N GLU A 71 -2.89 6.63 6.87
CA GLU A 71 -4.11 7.42 6.74
C GLU A 71 -3.74 8.88 6.40
N PRO A 72 -4.25 9.43 5.29
CA PRO A 72 -4.14 10.86 5.03
C PRO A 72 -4.71 11.69 6.17
N SER A 73 -4.15 12.88 6.40
CA SER A 73 -4.59 13.73 7.53
C SER A 73 -6.01 14.29 7.38
N ASN A 74 -6.51 14.38 6.14
CA ASN A 74 -7.87 14.82 5.80
C ASN A 74 -8.27 14.29 4.41
N ARG A 75 -9.50 14.59 3.98
CA ARG A 75 -10.09 14.12 2.71
C ARG A 75 -9.48 14.73 1.44
N ASP A 76 -8.71 15.80 1.57
CA ASP A 76 -8.10 16.52 0.44
C ASP A 76 -6.81 15.88 -0.05
N PHE A 77 -6.33 14.84 0.66
CA PHE A 77 -5.10 14.14 0.35
C PHE A 77 -5.29 12.65 0.07
N TRP A 78 -4.48 12.14 -0.83
CA TRP A 78 -4.24 10.71 -1.01
C TRP A 78 -2.77 10.41 -0.76
N TYR A 79 -2.48 9.23 -0.22
CA TYR A 79 -1.11 8.72 -0.21
C TYR A 79 -0.97 7.64 -1.27
N HIS A 80 0.16 7.67 -1.96
CA HIS A 80 0.64 6.59 -2.81
C HIS A 80 1.86 6.00 -2.12
N THR A 81 1.77 4.73 -1.77
CA THR A 81 2.72 4.07 -0.88
C THR A 81 3.20 2.76 -1.48
N PHE A 82 4.50 2.52 -1.35
CA PHE A 82 5.13 1.21 -1.49
C PHE A 82 5.67 0.77 -0.13
N TRP A 83 5.82 -0.53 0.06
CA TRP A 83 6.39 -1.07 1.30
C TRP A 83 7.38 -2.19 1.04
N GLY A 84 8.35 -2.33 1.94
CA GLY A 84 9.32 -3.42 1.98
C GLY A 84 9.45 -4.01 3.37
N LEU A 85 10.02 -5.22 3.46
CA LEU A 85 10.14 -6.00 4.68
C LEU A 85 11.57 -6.54 4.89
N ASN A 86 12.05 -6.54 6.12
CA ASN A 86 13.39 -7.05 6.49
C ASN A 86 13.48 -8.58 6.60
N THR A 87 12.37 -9.29 6.41
CA THR A 87 12.27 -10.73 6.64
C THR A 87 11.84 -11.42 5.34
N PRO A 88 12.78 -11.91 4.51
CA PRO A 88 12.46 -12.43 3.17
C PRO A 88 11.46 -13.59 3.16
N ASN A 89 11.56 -14.48 4.16
CA ASN A 89 10.72 -15.67 4.28
C ASN A 89 9.33 -15.40 4.88
N ALA A 90 9.04 -14.16 5.26
CA ALA A 90 7.75 -13.82 5.82
C ALA A 90 6.69 -13.71 4.72
N ARG A 91 5.46 -14.10 5.04
CA ARG A 91 4.31 -13.93 4.16
C ARG A 91 3.49 -12.75 4.66
N VAL A 92 3.34 -11.71 3.83
CA VAL A 92 2.57 -10.51 4.18
C VAL A 92 1.20 -10.58 3.53
N TYR A 93 0.17 -10.42 4.36
CA TYR A 93 -1.21 -10.26 3.93
C TYR A 93 -1.65 -8.83 4.17
N VAL A 94 -2.42 -8.28 3.23
CA VAL A 94 -2.96 -6.93 3.31
C VAL A 94 -4.48 -7.01 3.29
N LYS A 95 -5.15 -6.32 4.23
CA LYS A 95 -6.60 -6.08 4.18
C LYS A 95 -6.87 -4.61 3.98
N TYR A 96 -7.81 -4.29 3.09
CA TYR A 96 -8.19 -2.92 2.75
C TYR A 96 -9.68 -2.86 2.39
N PRO A 97 -10.49 -1.95 2.96
CA PRO A 97 -10.21 -1.02 4.06
C PRO A 97 -10.43 -1.65 5.45
N THR A 98 -9.87 -1.03 6.49
CA THR A 98 -9.98 -1.50 7.89
C THR A 98 -11.26 -1.05 8.61
N LYS A 99 -11.87 0.07 8.19
CA LYS A 99 -13.07 0.67 8.81
C LYS A 99 -14.34 0.33 8.01
N ASP A 100 -15.32 -0.29 8.67
CA ASP A 100 -16.72 -0.61 8.31
C ASP A 100 -17.04 -1.09 6.88
N ALA A 101 -18.11 -1.88 6.77
CA ALA A 101 -18.63 -2.38 5.49
C ALA A 101 -18.96 -1.21 4.54
N ILE A 102 -18.38 -1.21 3.33
CA ILE A 102 -18.68 -0.25 2.28
C ILE A 102 -19.69 -0.87 1.31
N GLY A 103 -20.98 -0.58 1.51
CA GLY A 103 -22.03 -1.11 0.64
C GLY A 103 -22.05 -2.64 0.62
N SER A 104 -22.09 -3.26 -0.57
CA SER A 104 -22.06 -4.73 -0.72
C SER A 104 -20.66 -5.35 -0.65
N LEU A 105 -19.61 -4.55 -0.43
CA LEU A 105 -18.27 -5.07 -0.13
C LEU A 105 -18.25 -5.42 1.35
N THR A 106 -18.78 -6.59 1.68
CA THR A 106 -18.65 -7.18 3.00
C THR A 106 -17.16 -7.30 3.32
N THR A 107 -16.73 -6.61 4.38
CA THR A 107 -15.47 -6.78 5.08
C THR A 107 -15.39 -8.21 5.60
N THR A 108 -15.11 -9.14 4.68
CA THR A 108 -14.88 -10.53 5.04
C THR A 108 -13.51 -10.52 5.67
N GLU A 109 -13.46 -10.59 7.00
CA GLU A 109 -12.20 -10.78 7.70
C GLU A 109 -11.57 -12.04 7.11
N ARG A 110 -10.42 -11.87 6.46
CA ARG A 110 -9.78 -12.99 5.80
C ARG A 110 -9.34 -13.95 6.89
N VAL A 111 -9.98 -15.11 6.96
CA VAL A 111 -9.48 -16.25 7.72
C VAL A 111 -8.20 -16.68 6.99
N VAL A 112 -7.06 -16.25 7.51
CA VAL A 112 -5.75 -16.52 6.88
C VAL A 112 -5.41 -17.99 7.10
N ALA A 113 -5.79 -18.82 6.12
CA ALA A 113 -5.38 -20.21 6.04
C ALA A 113 -4.87 -20.49 4.62
N GLY A 114 -3.57 -20.81 4.49
CA GLY A 114 -2.97 -21.34 3.26
C GLY A 114 -2.05 -20.40 2.46
N ASP A 115 -1.59 -20.90 1.33
CA ASP A 115 -0.49 -20.35 0.51
C ASP A 115 -0.99 -19.39 -0.59
N VAL A 116 -2.08 -18.67 -0.35
CA VAL A 116 -2.72 -17.85 -1.39
C VAL A 116 -2.73 -16.39 -0.97
N GLY A 117 -2.55 -15.46 -1.92
CA GLY A 117 -2.81 -14.03 -1.75
C GLY A 117 -1.98 -13.32 -0.69
N TYR A 118 -0.76 -13.81 -0.44
CA TYR A 118 0.28 -13.09 0.29
C TYR A 118 1.31 -12.54 -0.69
N ILE A 119 2.07 -11.54 -0.23
CA ILE A 119 3.29 -11.07 -0.89
C ILE A 119 4.45 -11.57 -0.03
N PRO A 120 5.37 -12.39 -0.57
CA PRO A 120 6.53 -12.83 0.19
C PRO A 120 7.47 -11.65 0.44
N GLY A 121 8.16 -11.65 1.58
CA GLY A 121 9.11 -10.58 1.93
C GLY A 121 10.24 -10.44 0.92
N GLU A 122 10.66 -11.54 0.29
CA GLU A 122 11.69 -11.54 -0.76
C GLU A 122 11.30 -10.76 -2.02
N ASP A 123 10.00 -10.65 -2.33
CA ASP A 123 9.50 -9.88 -3.48
C ASP A 123 9.66 -8.36 -3.25
N SER A 124 9.71 -7.92 -1.99
CA SER A 124 9.79 -6.51 -1.60
C SER A 124 10.74 -6.32 -0.40
N PRO A 125 12.06 -6.37 -0.62
CA PRO A 125 13.06 -6.22 0.43
C PRO A 125 12.99 -4.85 1.11
N TYR A 126 13.44 -4.79 2.36
CA TYR A 126 13.36 -3.62 3.24
C TYR A 126 13.97 -2.34 2.65
N GLU A 127 15.14 -2.43 2.01
CA GLU A 127 15.84 -1.29 1.40
C GLU A 127 15.47 -1.09 -0.08
N GLY A 128 14.53 -1.89 -0.60
CA GLY A 128 14.16 -1.89 -2.00
C GLY A 128 15.10 -2.70 -2.91
N PRO A 129 14.81 -2.78 -4.22
CA PRO A 129 13.63 -2.17 -4.87
C PRO A 129 12.32 -2.79 -4.38
N PHE A 130 11.28 -1.98 -4.19
CA PHE A 130 9.98 -2.51 -3.75
C PHE A 130 9.24 -3.19 -4.89
N SER A 131 8.47 -4.22 -4.56
CA SER A 131 7.61 -4.88 -5.55
C SER A 131 6.53 -3.92 -6.02
N VAL A 132 6.21 -3.94 -7.32
CA VAL A 132 4.98 -3.31 -7.82
C VAL A 132 3.72 -3.87 -7.13
N LYS A 133 3.77 -5.12 -6.62
CA LYS A 133 2.67 -5.71 -5.87
C LYS A 133 2.41 -5.02 -4.53
N THR A 134 3.34 -4.21 -4.02
CA THR A 134 3.18 -3.48 -2.76
C THR A 134 2.60 -2.07 -2.95
N GLU A 135 2.37 -1.66 -4.20
CA GLU A 135 1.76 -0.38 -4.57
C GLU A 135 0.35 -0.26 -3.99
N LEU A 136 0.11 0.81 -3.22
CA LEU A 136 -1.15 1.08 -2.55
C LEU A 136 -1.50 2.56 -2.65
N PHE A 137 -2.77 2.85 -2.91
CA PHE A 137 -3.34 4.17 -2.72
C PHE A 137 -4.22 4.18 -1.46
N THR A 138 -4.01 5.16 -0.59
CA THR A 138 -4.83 5.33 0.61
C THR A 138 -5.54 6.68 0.60
N ALA A 139 -6.73 6.69 1.20
CA ALA A 139 -7.57 7.88 1.33
C ALA A 139 -7.98 8.04 2.79
N PHE A 140 -8.46 9.22 3.16
CA PHE A 140 -8.96 9.49 4.51
C PHE A 140 -9.99 8.44 4.95
N GLU A 141 -9.86 7.89 6.16
CA GLU A 141 -10.69 6.79 6.70
C GLU A 141 -10.61 5.47 5.91
N ARG A 142 -9.68 5.36 4.94
CA ARG A 142 -9.52 4.22 4.03
C ARG A 142 -8.04 3.87 3.87
N TYR A 143 -7.53 3.10 4.82
CA TYR A 143 -6.14 2.65 4.89
C TYR A 143 -6.06 1.14 5.15
N PRO A 144 -4.91 0.50 4.84
CA PRO A 144 -4.76 -0.94 5.00
C PRO A 144 -4.32 -1.35 6.42
N ALA A 145 -4.52 -2.63 6.72
CA ALA A 145 -3.82 -3.31 7.80
C ALA A 145 -3.06 -4.53 7.27
N TYR A 146 -2.02 -4.92 8.01
CA TYR A 146 -1.06 -5.94 7.60
C TYR A 146 -1.04 -7.08 8.60
N LEU A 147 -0.95 -8.31 8.10
CA LEU A 147 -0.68 -9.49 8.90
C LEU A 147 0.57 -10.15 8.35
N VAL A 148 1.48 -10.52 9.25
CA VAL A 148 2.72 -11.23 8.91
C VAL A 148 2.62 -12.65 9.40
N SER A 149 2.80 -13.61 8.50
CA SER A 149 2.83 -15.02 8.82
C SER A 149 4.23 -15.60 8.68
N ASN A 150 4.65 -16.33 9.71
CA ASN A 150 5.89 -17.09 9.74
C ASN A 150 5.57 -18.58 9.57
N VAL A 151 5.88 -19.11 8.40
CA VAL A 151 5.69 -20.55 8.09
C VAL A 151 6.98 -21.36 8.25
N THR A 152 8.04 -20.72 8.75
CA THR A 152 9.34 -21.35 8.97
C THR A 152 9.43 -22.01 10.35
N GLY A 153 10.47 -22.80 10.57
CA GLY A 153 10.75 -23.43 11.86
C GLY A 153 11.42 -22.52 12.90
N ASP A 154 11.89 -21.34 12.50
CA ASP A 154 12.60 -20.39 13.36
C ASP A 154 11.76 -19.13 13.61
N ASN A 155 11.97 -18.50 14.76
CA ASN A 155 11.28 -17.25 15.09
C ASN A 155 11.84 -16.08 14.26
N PHE A 156 10.96 -15.18 13.80
CA PHE A 156 11.38 -13.86 13.33
C PHE A 156 11.56 -12.96 14.55
N ALA A 157 12.80 -12.56 14.84
CA ALA A 157 13.14 -11.81 16.05
C ALA A 157 12.58 -10.37 16.06
N ASN A 158 12.52 -9.71 14.89
CA ASN A 158 11.89 -8.42 14.75
C ASN A 158 11.54 -8.16 13.28
N VAL A 159 10.25 -8.22 12.96
CA VAL A 159 9.77 -7.92 11.61
C VAL A 159 9.55 -6.41 11.48
N MET A 160 10.24 -5.81 10.53
CA MET A 160 10.22 -4.37 10.27
C MET A 160 9.70 -4.08 8.87
N PHE A 161 8.70 -3.20 8.78
CA PHE A 161 8.27 -2.58 7.53
C PHE A 161 8.99 -1.26 7.29
N HIS A 162 9.38 -1.05 6.05
CA HIS A 162 9.79 0.25 5.52
C HIS A 162 8.74 0.69 4.49
N PHE A 163 8.42 1.98 4.47
CA PHE A 163 7.43 2.55 3.56
C PHE A 163 8.04 3.73 2.83
N ASP A 164 7.84 3.77 1.53
CA ASP A 164 8.12 4.94 0.70
C ASP A 164 6.79 5.50 0.21
N THR A 165 6.54 6.76 0.51
CA THR A 165 5.21 7.36 0.38
C THR A 165 5.30 8.76 -0.21
N ALA A 166 4.49 8.99 -1.24
CA ALA A 166 4.18 10.30 -1.75
C ALA A 166 2.76 10.69 -1.35
N LYS A 167 2.63 11.89 -0.76
CA LYS A 167 1.35 12.54 -0.47
C LYS A 167 0.96 13.41 -1.67
N TYR A 168 -0.27 13.27 -2.11
CA TYR A 168 -0.85 14.06 -3.19
C TYR A 168 -2.01 14.90 -2.70
N SER A 169 -2.02 16.18 -3.10
CA SER A 169 -3.26 16.95 -3.19
C SER A 169 -3.85 16.77 -4.58
N TYR A 170 -5.17 16.68 -4.68
CA TYR A 170 -5.84 16.34 -5.94
C TYR A 170 -7.13 17.12 -6.14
N ARG A 171 -7.60 17.14 -7.40
CA ARG A 171 -8.93 17.62 -7.76
C ARG A 171 -9.62 16.55 -8.59
N LEU A 172 -10.77 16.08 -8.10
CA LEU A 172 -11.64 15.20 -8.88
C LEU A 172 -12.15 15.93 -10.12
N ILE A 173 -11.99 15.29 -11.27
CA ILE A 173 -12.54 15.77 -12.54
C ILE A 173 -14.00 15.32 -12.60
N LYS A 174 -14.90 16.28 -12.83
CA LYS A 174 -16.34 16.04 -12.99
C LYS A 174 -16.85 16.36 -14.40
N ASP A 175 -16.00 16.97 -15.22
CA ASP A 175 -16.31 17.28 -16.61
C ASP A 175 -16.32 15.99 -17.44
N LYS A 176 -17.50 15.60 -17.93
CA LYS A 176 -17.69 14.37 -18.67
C LYS A 176 -16.91 14.35 -19.99
N LYS A 177 -16.83 15.48 -20.70
CA LYS A 177 -16.11 15.56 -21.97
C LYS A 177 -14.62 15.34 -21.75
N LEU A 178 -14.06 16.00 -20.74
CA LEU A 178 -12.66 15.80 -20.38
C LEU A 178 -12.38 14.36 -19.91
N ILE A 179 -13.31 13.75 -19.17
CA ILE A 179 -13.18 12.34 -18.76
C ILE A 179 -13.19 11.42 -19.98
N GLU A 180 -14.09 11.64 -20.94
CA GLU A 180 -14.14 10.89 -22.19
C GLU A 180 -12.84 11.04 -22.98
N GLU A 181 -12.32 12.26 -23.13
CA GLU A 181 -11.05 12.54 -23.82
C GLU A 181 -9.83 11.88 -23.15
N LEU A 182 -9.83 11.73 -21.83
CA LEU A 182 -8.72 11.12 -21.07
C LEU A 182 -8.75 9.59 -21.05
N LEU A 183 -9.91 8.98 -21.32
CA LEU A 183 -10.12 7.53 -21.21
C LEU A 183 -10.27 6.82 -22.57
N LEU A 184 -10.38 7.58 -23.66
CA LEU A 184 -10.43 7.12 -25.06
C LEU A 184 -9.03 7.12 -25.70
#